data_AF-A0A7K4F1A8-F1
#
_entry.id   AF-A0A7K4F1A8-F1
#
_cell.length_a   1.000
_cell.length_b   1.000
_cell.length_c   1.000
_cell.angle_alpha   90.00
_cell.angle_beta   90.00
_cell.angle_gamma   90.00
#
_symmetry.space_group_name_H-M   'P 1'
#
loop_
_entity.id
_entity.type
_entity.pdbx_description
1 polymer ?
#
loop_
_entity_poly.entity_id
_entity_poly.type
_entity_poly.pdbx_seq_one_letter_code
_entity_poly.pdbx_strand_id
1 'polypeptide(L)'
;MKIVSKAYLLIIILIVAAVFNLFLLYQDEKSGITQSYSIISIGDIKVKAESISSLATSVANGNLEDRDELEKEVEEVQSMLMKIKDGGTVKGKDIAKIPEGLYLEYNKVLSSWENFKSNSFDVENTSVFDPEATNAMNYVLQKNQDLVLLTAELERDLESLDRNFNTHKEIAKDLAECAKVIGQQSLLISIGEGENSQEQLKEKNLRFEIGIRKLLQISTEDLDVESVGQTHEEIEPIPRENSESLRKIDPLWEAIQLRISILEERSL
;
A
#
# COMPACT_ATOMS: atom_id res chain seq x y z
N MET A 1 -8.32 -25.87 8.42
CA MET A 1 -6.96 -25.84 7.83
C MET A 1 -6.93 -25.00 6.54
N LYS A 2 -7.45 -23.75 6.59
CA LYS A 2 -7.71 -22.91 5.40
C LYS A 2 -7.42 -21.41 5.59
N ILE A 3 -6.92 -20.98 6.74
CA ILE A 3 -6.81 -19.56 7.14
C ILE A 3 -5.34 -19.12 7.19
N VAL A 4 -4.50 -19.88 7.90
CA VAL A 4 -3.04 -19.67 7.91
C VAL A 4 -2.45 -19.75 6.49
N SER A 5 -2.90 -20.71 5.66
CA SER A 5 -2.44 -20.84 4.27
C SER A 5 -2.77 -19.65 3.36
N LYS A 6 -3.74 -18.79 3.72
CA LYS A 6 -4.22 -17.66 2.89
C LYS A 6 -3.57 -16.33 3.28
N ALA A 7 -3.33 -16.10 4.58
CA ALA A 7 -2.53 -14.96 5.06
C ALA A 7 -1.06 -15.06 4.59
N TYR A 8 -0.50 -16.27 4.59
CA TYR A 8 0.81 -16.51 3.96
C TYR A 8 0.79 -16.20 2.46
N LEU A 9 -0.34 -16.29 1.77
CA LEU A 9 -0.39 -16.09 0.32
C LEU A 9 -0.21 -14.62 -0.07
N LEU A 10 -0.81 -13.70 0.70
CA LEU A 10 -0.70 -12.25 0.51
C LEU A 10 0.68 -11.72 0.95
N ILE A 11 1.17 -12.21 2.10
CA ILE A 11 2.54 -11.96 2.56
C ILE A 11 3.56 -12.51 1.56
N ILE A 12 3.33 -13.71 1.03
CA ILE A 12 4.19 -14.28 0.01
C ILE A 12 4.13 -13.42 -1.24
N ILE A 13 2.98 -12.94 -1.73
CA ILE A 13 2.89 -12.03 -2.90
C ILE A 13 3.69 -10.74 -2.69
N LEU A 14 3.62 -10.14 -1.51
CA LEU A 14 4.32 -8.90 -1.20
C LEU A 14 5.82 -9.09 -1.03
N ILE A 15 6.24 -10.13 -0.30
CA ILE A 15 7.65 -10.51 -0.15
C ILE A 15 8.23 -10.89 -1.51
N VAL A 16 7.45 -11.60 -2.32
CA VAL A 16 7.80 -11.96 -3.69
C VAL A 16 7.94 -10.74 -4.58
N ALA A 17 7.00 -9.80 -4.55
CA ALA A 17 7.05 -8.60 -5.37
C ALA A 17 8.23 -7.72 -4.94
N ALA A 18 8.53 -7.68 -3.64
CA ALA A 18 9.70 -7.00 -3.09
C ALA A 18 11.01 -7.70 -3.49
N VAL A 19 11.11 -9.03 -3.41
CA VAL A 19 12.28 -9.82 -3.84
C VAL A 19 12.46 -9.76 -5.35
N PHE A 20 11.37 -9.75 -6.11
CA PHE A 20 11.33 -9.56 -7.56
C PHE A 20 11.85 -8.17 -7.93
N ASN A 21 11.38 -7.13 -7.25
CA ASN A 21 11.90 -5.77 -7.41
C ASN A 21 13.38 -5.68 -7.05
N LEU A 22 13.79 -6.30 -5.94
CA LEU A 22 15.20 -6.30 -5.51
C LEU A 22 16.10 -7.07 -6.48
N PHE A 23 15.63 -8.19 -7.02
CA PHE A 23 16.35 -9.03 -7.97
C PHE A 23 16.45 -8.39 -9.37
N LEU A 24 15.39 -7.71 -9.82
CA LEU A 24 15.43 -6.88 -11.03
C LEU A 24 16.37 -5.70 -10.86
N LEU A 25 16.35 -5.03 -9.70
CA LEU A 25 17.27 -3.94 -9.36
C LEU A 25 18.73 -4.44 -9.30
N TYR A 26 18.96 -5.69 -8.88
CA TYR A 26 20.30 -6.29 -8.83
C TYR A 26 20.81 -6.78 -10.19
N GLN A 27 19.90 -7.14 -11.12
CA GLN A 27 20.25 -7.41 -12.53
C GLN A 27 20.40 -6.14 -13.39
N ASP A 28 20.04 -4.98 -12.83
CA ASP A 28 20.03 -3.66 -13.51
C ASP A 28 21.42 -3.21 -13.99
N GLU A 29 22.50 -3.88 -13.57
CA GLU A 29 23.82 -3.67 -14.18
C GLU A 29 23.91 -4.17 -15.65
N LYS A 30 22.91 -4.89 -16.21
CA LYS A 30 23.03 -5.45 -17.58
C LYS A 30 21.82 -5.39 -18.55
N SER A 31 20.67 -4.76 -18.26
CA SER A 31 19.58 -4.68 -19.27
C SER A 31 18.62 -3.48 -19.08
N GLY A 32 18.96 -2.33 -19.69
CA GLY A 32 18.66 -1.02 -19.12
C GLY A 32 17.40 -0.23 -19.54
N ILE A 33 16.36 -0.79 -20.21
CA ILE A 33 15.14 0.02 -20.54
C ILE A 33 13.82 -0.77 -20.45
N THR A 34 13.72 -1.93 -21.06
CA THR A 34 12.46 -2.72 -21.13
C THR A 34 12.09 -3.37 -19.79
N GLN A 35 13.08 -3.70 -18.95
CA GLN A 35 12.85 -4.19 -17.59
C GLN A 35 12.30 -3.09 -16.67
N SER A 36 12.83 -1.87 -16.76
CA SER A 36 12.33 -0.72 -15.99
C SER A 36 10.85 -0.42 -16.32
N TYR A 37 10.45 -0.50 -17.59
CA TYR A 37 9.03 -0.37 -17.97
C TYR A 37 8.16 -1.52 -17.48
N SER A 38 8.73 -2.71 -17.28
CA SER A 38 8.02 -3.84 -16.68
C SER A 38 7.73 -3.57 -15.20
N ILE A 39 8.71 -3.00 -14.47
CA ILE A 39 8.54 -2.57 -13.07
C ILE A 39 7.48 -1.47 -12.96
N ILE A 40 7.54 -0.47 -13.84
CA ILE A 40 6.53 0.62 -13.86
C ILE A 40 5.13 0.05 -14.15
N SER A 41 5.00 -0.90 -15.09
CA SER A 41 3.72 -1.54 -15.40
C SER A 41 3.16 -2.33 -14.22
N ILE A 42 4.02 -3.01 -13.45
CA ILE A 42 3.60 -3.68 -12.21
C ILE A 42 3.12 -2.64 -11.17
N GLY A 43 3.80 -1.49 -11.07
CA GLY A 43 3.36 -0.37 -10.24
C GLY A 43 1.99 0.18 -10.67
N ASP A 44 1.74 0.28 -11.97
CA ASP A 44 0.45 0.73 -12.52
C ASP A 44 -0.70 -0.23 -12.16
N ILE A 45 -0.45 -1.54 -12.09
CA ILE A 45 -1.48 -2.52 -11.68
C ILE A 45 -1.98 -2.22 -10.28
N LYS A 46 -1.09 -1.84 -9.36
CA LYS A 46 -1.47 -1.47 -8.00
C LYS A 46 -2.43 -0.27 -8.01
N VAL A 47 -2.04 0.81 -8.71
CA VAL A 47 -2.84 2.04 -8.81
C VAL A 47 -4.21 1.75 -9.43
N LYS A 48 -4.26 0.91 -10.47
CA LYS A 48 -5.51 0.52 -11.10
C LYS A 48 -6.38 -0.35 -10.20
N ALA A 49 -5.81 -1.25 -9.40
CA ALA A 49 -6.58 -2.00 -8.42
C ALA A 49 -7.23 -1.09 -7.36
N GLU A 50 -6.55 -0.03 -6.93
CA GLU A 50 -7.13 1.01 -6.05
C GLU A 50 -8.29 1.74 -6.76
N SER A 51 -8.12 2.10 -8.03
CA SER A 51 -9.18 2.72 -8.85
C SER A 51 -10.40 1.81 -9.02
N ILE A 52 -10.19 0.51 -9.28
CA ILE A 52 -11.25 -0.49 -9.42
C ILE A 52 -12.03 -0.62 -8.12
N SER A 53 -11.36 -0.62 -6.96
CA SER A 53 -12.05 -0.65 -5.68
C SER A 53 -12.94 0.59 -5.48
N SER A 54 -12.45 1.78 -5.85
CA SER A 54 -13.24 3.02 -5.78
C SER A 54 -14.46 2.96 -6.69
N LEU A 55 -14.29 2.52 -7.94
CA LEU A 55 -15.37 2.40 -8.93
C LEU A 55 -16.39 1.33 -8.53
N ALA A 56 -15.94 0.15 -8.07
CA ALA A 56 -16.81 -0.92 -7.56
C ALA A 56 -17.69 -0.42 -6.40
N THR A 57 -17.10 0.36 -5.49
CA THR A 57 -17.82 0.99 -4.39
C THR A 57 -18.82 2.02 -4.88
N SER A 58 -18.45 2.84 -5.87
CA SER A 58 -19.34 3.85 -6.46
C SER A 58 -20.56 3.21 -7.15
N VAL A 59 -20.34 2.12 -7.90
CA VAL A 59 -21.39 1.32 -8.54
C VAL A 59 -22.30 0.69 -7.49
N ALA A 60 -21.74 0.12 -6.41
CA ALA A 60 -22.53 -0.43 -5.29
C ALA A 60 -23.37 0.64 -4.56
N ASN A 61 -22.91 1.90 -4.57
CA ASN A 61 -23.65 3.06 -4.07
C ASN A 61 -24.70 3.59 -5.06
N GLY A 62 -24.94 2.90 -6.17
CA GLY A 62 -25.97 3.22 -7.15
C GLY A 62 -25.53 4.16 -8.27
N ASN A 63 -24.23 4.52 -8.34
CA ASN A 63 -23.70 5.27 -9.49
C ASN A 63 -23.37 4.32 -10.64
N LEU A 64 -24.40 3.96 -11.41
CA LEU A 64 -24.28 3.00 -12.51
C LEU A 64 -23.43 3.53 -13.69
N GLU A 65 -23.17 4.83 -13.77
CA GLU A 65 -22.31 5.42 -14.80
C GLU A 65 -20.84 4.99 -14.65
N ASP A 66 -20.41 4.69 -13.41
CA ASP A 66 -19.05 4.23 -13.11
C ASP A 66 -18.81 2.76 -13.48
N ARG A 67 -19.87 2.03 -13.87
CA ARG A 67 -19.79 0.61 -14.26
C ARG A 67 -18.93 0.40 -15.49
N ASP A 68 -19.11 1.24 -16.51
CA ASP A 68 -18.37 1.11 -17.75
C ASP A 68 -16.87 1.39 -17.53
N GLU A 69 -16.54 2.33 -16.65
CA GLU A 69 -15.15 2.63 -16.27
C GLU A 69 -14.57 1.50 -15.40
N LEU A 70 -15.36 0.89 -14.50
CA LEU A 70 -14.97 -0.27 -13.70
C LEU A 70 -14.58 -1.45 -14.59
N GLU A 71 -15.45 -1.82 -15.54
CA GLU A 71 -15.21 -2.92 -16.47
C GLU A 71 -13.95 -2.68 -17.30
N LYS A 72 -13.78 -1.47 -17.83
CA LYS A 72 -12.60 -1.07 -18.59
C LYS A 72 -11.32 -1.17 -17.77
N GLU A 73 -11.30 -0.66 -16.54
CA GLU A 73 -10.13 -0.72 -15.66
C GLU A 73 -9.76 -2.17 -15.32
N VAL A 74 -10.76 -3.02 -15.05
CA VAL A 74 -10.55 -4.47 -14.85
C VAL A 74 -9.93 -5.13 -16.08
N GLU A 75 -10.44 -4.84 -17.28
CA GLU A 75 -9.88 -5.37 -18.53
C GLU A 75 -8.45 -4.88 -18.78
N GLU A 76 -8.16 -3.61 -18.48
CA GLU A 76 -6.82 -3.04 -18.62
C GLU A 76 -5.80 -3.74 -17.71
N VAL A 77 -6.15 -4.02 -16.46
CA VAL A 77 -5.27 -4.76 -15.54
C VAL A 77 -5.08 -6.21 -15.99
N GLN A 78 -6.16 -6.89 -16.41
CA GLN A 78 -6.06 -8.24 -16.96
C GLN A 78 -5.11 -8.30 -18.16
N SER A 79 -5.24 -7.35 -19.08
CA SER A 79 -4.39 -7.22 -20.26
C SER A 79 -2.93 -6.96 -19.88
N MET A 80 -2.70 -6.10 -18.89
CA MET A 80 -1.35 -5.80 -18.40
C MET A 80 -0.69 -7.03 -17.75
N LEU A 81 -1.43 -7.79 -16.93
CA LEU A 81 -0.96 -9.04 -16.33
C LEU A 81 -0.58 -10.08 -17.40
N MET A 82 -1.36 -10.22 -18.47
CA MET A 82 -0.98 -11.11 -19.56
C MET A 82 0.31 -10.65 -20.27
N LYS A 83 0.44 -9.34 -20.52
CA LYS A 83 1.63 -8.78 -21.18
C LYS A 83 2.89 -8.85 -20.32
N ILE A 84 2.77 -8.78 -18.99
CA ILE A 84 3.91 -8.99 -18.07
C ILE A 84 4.41 -10.43 -18.16
N LYS A 85 3.51 -11.40 -18.31
CA LYS A 85 3.87 -12.82 -18.43
C LYS A 85 4.62 -13.15 -19.70
N ASP A 86 4.15 -12.62 -20.82
CA ASP A 86 4.58 -13.04 -22.15
C ASP A 86 5.52 -12.02 -22.82
N GLY A 87 5.65 -10.82 -22.25
CA GLY A 87 6.26 -9.66 -22.88
C GLY A 87 5.31 -9.01 -23.90
N GLY A 88 5.63 -7.80 -24.34
CA GLY A 88 4.83 -7.09 -25.35
C GLY A 88 4.80 -5.60 -25.12
N THR A 89 3.74 -4.93 -25.58
CA THR A 89 3.64 -3.47 -25.52
C THR A 89 2.50 -3.02 -24.59
N VAL A 90 2.85 -2.23 -23.58
CA VAL A 90 1.92 -1.57 -22.64
C VAL A 90 2.06 -0.06 -22.81
N LYS A 91 0.96 0.64 -23.07
CA LYS A 91 0.94 2.11 -23.29
C LYS A 91 1.99 2.61 -24.31
N GLY A 92 2.22 1.84 -25.37
CA GLY A 92 3.21 2.16 -26.42
C GLY A 92 4.68 1.95 -26.01
N LYS A 93 4.94 1.34 -24.86
CA LYS A 93 6.28 0.95 -24.38
C LYS A 93 6.42 -0.56 -24.36
N ASP A 94 7.57 -1.04 -24.81
CA ASP A 94 7.87 -2.46 -24.77
C ASP A 94 8.30 -2.87 -23.36
N ILE A 95 7.69 -3.96 -22.88
CA ILE A 95 8.00 -4.59 -21.60
C ILE A 95 8.61 -5.97 -21.84
N ALA A 96 9.55 -6.32 -20.98
CA ALA A 96 10.23 -7.61 -21.04
C ALA A 96 9.30 -8.72 -20.55
N LYS A 97 9.45 -9.90 -21.15
CA LYS A 97 8.85 -11.12 -20.63
C LYS A 97 9.40 -11.40 -19.23
N ILE A 98 8.53 -11.80 -18.31
CA ILE A 98 8.94 -12.23 -16.97
C ILE A 98 10.00 -13.36 -17.02
N PRO A 99 11.08 -13.25 -16.24
CA PRO A 99 12.05 -14.34 -16.08
C PRO A 99 11.41 -15.61 -15.52
N GLU A 100 11.88 -16.78 -15.98
CA GLU A 100 11.34 -18.08 -15.55
C GLU A 100 11.34 -18.30 -14.04
N GLY A 101 12.37 -17.78 -13.36
CA GLY A 101 12.52 -17.86 -11.90
C GLY A 101 11.46 -17.13 -11.11
N LEU A 102 10.55 -16.40 -11.77
CA LEU A 102 9.51 -15.58 -11.14
C LEU A 102 8.10 -15.99 -11.59
N TYR A 103 7.95 -17.14 -12.24
CA TYR A 103 6.63 -17.63 -12.66
C TYR A 103 5.73 -18.02 -11.49
N LEU A 104 6.29 -18.57 -10.41
CA LEU A 104 5.50 -18.93 -9.22
C LEU A 104 4.89 -17.69 -8.58
N GLU A 105 5.68 -16.63 -8.54
CA GLU A 105 5.40 -15.29 -8.05
C GLU A 105 4.28 -14.65 -8.85
N TYR A 106 4.42 -14.65 -10.18
CA TYR A 106 3.39 -14.18 -11.09
C TYR A 106 2.07 -14.94 -10.96
N ASN A 107 2.11 -16.27 -10.88
CA ASN A 107 0.90 -17.07 -10.76
C ASN A 107 0.13 -16.78 -9.47
N LYS A 108 0.82 -16.40 -8.38
CA LYS A 108 0.16 -15.93 -7.15
C LYS A 108 -0.54 -14.60 -7.38
N VAL A 109 0.13 -13.64 -8.03
CA VAL A 109 -0.47 -12.34 -8.39
C VAL A 109 -1.71 -12.55 -9.27
N LEU A 110 -1.61 -13.39 -10.30
CA LEU A 110 -2.73 -13.68 -11.19
C LEU A 110 -3.89 -14.34 -10.43
N SER A 111 -3.62 -15.29 -9.55
CA SER A 111 -4.67 -15.92 -8.73
C SER A 111 -5.34 -14.93 -7.78
N SER A 112 -4.59 -14.01 -7.17
CA SER A 112 -5.14 -12.96 -6.32
C SER A 112 -5.96 -11.95 -7.13
N TRP A 113 -5.51 -11.63 -8.34
CA TRP A 113 -6.23 -10.78 -9.26
C TRP A 113 -7.60 -11.36 -9.66
N GLU A 114 -7.67 -12.65 -10.01
CA GLU A 114 -8.95 -13.28 -10.38
C GLU A 114 -9.96 -13.26 -9.21
N ASN A 115 -9.49 -13.44 -7.97
CA ASN A 115 -10.34 -13.31 -6.79
C ASN A 115 -10.80 -11.85 -6.60
N PHE A 116 -9.86 -10.89 -6.66
CA PHE A 116 -10.16 -9.46 -6.54
C PHE A 116 -11.17 -8.98 -7.59
N LYS A 117 -11.00 -9.43 -8.83
CA LYS A 117 -11.93 -9.17 -9.93
C LYS A 117 -13.33 -9.71 -9.64
N SER A 118 -13.44 -10.96 -9.20
CA SER A 118 -14.73 -11.55 -8.82
C SER A 118 -15.42 -10.72 -7.74
N ASN A 119 -14.68 -10.39 -6.68
CA ASN A 119 -15.21 -9.65 -5.55
C ASN A 119 -15.63 -8.21 -5.92
N SER A 120 -14.88 -7.54 -6.80
CA SER A 120 -15.19 -6.19 -7.25
C SER A 120 -16.53 -6.12 -8.00
N PHE A 121 -16.93 -7.21 -8.67
CA PHE A 121 -18.27 -7.32 -9.26
C PHE A 121 -19.32 -7.83 -8.27
N ASP A 122 -18.94 -8.62 -7.24
CA ASP A 122 -19.87 -9.07 -6.20
C ASP A 122 -20.29 -7.93 -5.23
N VAL A 123 -19.42 -6.94 -5.02
CA VAL A 123 -19.71 -5.72 -4.24
C VAL A 123 -20.92 -4.94 -4.81
N GLU A 124 -21.18 -5.03 -6.12
CA GLU A 124 -22.38 -4.48 -6.80
C GLU A 124 -23.70 -4.93 -6.14
N ASN A 125 -23.73 -6.14 -5.57
CA ASN A 125 -24.94 -6.75 -5.04
C ASN A 125 -25.18 -6.50 -3.53
N THR A 126 -24.23 -5.86 -2.84
CA THR A 126 -24.26 -5.70 -1.38
C THR A 126 -24.51 -4.24 -1.01
N SER A 127 -25.74 -3.78 -1.25
CA SER A 127 -26.20 -2.41 -0.98
C SER A 127 -26.50 -2.21 0.51
N VAL A 128 -25.51 -1.83 1.32
CA VAL A 128 -25.63 -0.94 2.51
C VAL A 128 -24.21 -0.48 2.89
N PHE A 129 -23.75 0.73 2.52
CA PHE A 129 -22.44 1.26 2.97
C PHE A 129 -22.58 2.70 3.49
N ASP A 130 -21.91 3.04 4.59
CA ASP A 130 -21.85 4.41 5.15
C ASP A 130 -21.08 5.36 4.20
N PRO A 131 -21.70 6.44 3.68
CA PRO A 131 -21.04 7.39 2.78
C PRO A 131 -19.81 8.07 3.38
N GLU A 132 -19.76 8.27 4.69
CA GLU A 132 -18.62 8.88 5.38
C GLU A 132 -17.44 7.92 5.46
N ALA A 133 -17.70 6.64 5.75
CA ALA A 133 -16.69 5.59 5.72
C ALA A 133 -16.17 5.36 4.29
N THR A 134 -17.04 5.44 3.28
CA THR A 134 -16.64 5.35 1.87
C THR A 134 -15.74 6.52 1.44
N ASN A 135 -16.11 7.75 1.79
CA ASN A 135 -15.30 8.93 1.47
C ASN A 135 -13.94 8.88 2.17
N ALA A 136 -13.92 8.45 3.44
CA ALA A 136 -12.69 8.23 4.19
C ALA A 136 -11.81 7.18 3.51
N MET A 137 -12.40 6.07 3.06
CA MET A 137 -11.71 5.00 2.34
C MET A 137 -11.02 5.48 1.08
N ASN A 138 -11.77 6.13 0.19
CA ASN A 138 -11.24 6.63 -1.09
C ASN A 138 -10.10 7.63 -0.87
N TYR A 139 -10.22 8.47 0.17
CA TYR A 139 -9.17 9.41 0.52
C TYR A 139 -7.89 8.69 0.98
N VAL A 140 -8.00 7.71 1.87
CA VAL A 140 -6.85 6.92 2.35
C VAL A 140 -6.17 6.21 1.19
N LEU A 141 -6.93 5.50 0.34
CA LEU A 141 -6.37 4.80 -0.83
C LEU A 141 -5.64 5.76 -1.78
N GLN A 142 -6.26 6.89 -2.11
CA GLN A 142 -5.67 7.89 -3.02
C GLN A 142 -4.36 8.48 -2.46
N LYS A 143 -4.32 8.76 -1.15
CA LYS A 143 -3.19 9.44 -0.50
C LYS A 143 -2.13 8.50 0.03
N ASN A 144 -2.41 7.20 0.12
CA ASN A 144 -1.44 6.24 0.62
C ASN A 144 -0.21 6.10 -0.28
N GLN A 145 -0.35 6.26 -1.60
CA GLN A 145 0.80 6.26 -2.52
C GLN A 145 1.80 7.38 -2.17
N ASP A 146 1.30 8.59 -1.91
CA ASP A 146 2.10 9.74 -1.48
C ASP A 146 2.80 9.43 -0.14
N LEU A 147 2.08 8.81 0.81
CA LEU A 147 2.61 8.45 2.13
C LEU A 147 3.74 7.41 2.04
N VAL A 148 3.56 6.37 1.21
CA VAL A 148 4.59 5.34 0.96
C VAL A 148 5.83 5.95 0.29
N LEU A 149 5.66 6.86 -0.66
CA LEU A 149 6.80 7.51 -1.32
C LEU A 149 7.58 8.41 -0.37
N LEU A 150 6.87 9.25 0.40
CA LEU A 150 7.51 10.18 1.34
C LEU A 150 8.22 9.45 2.49
N THR A 151 7.65 8.36 3.01
CA THR A 151 8.32 7.54 4.04
C THR A 151 9.57 6.84 3.50
N ALA A 152 9.56 6.39 2.25
CA ALA A 152 10.75 5.88 1.58
C ALA A 152 11.79 6.97 1.25
N GLU A 153 11.38 8.22 1.06
CA GLU A 153 12.28 9.38 0.97
C GLU A 153 12.89 9.70 2.33
N LEU A 154 12.11 9.66 3.40
CA LEU A 154 12.60 9.86 4.77
C LEU A 154 13.67 8.82 5.14
N GLU A 155 13.49 7.54 4.79
CA GLU A 155 14.54 6.53 4.99
C GLU A 155 15.87 6.94 4.34
N ARG A 156 15.81 7.46 3.10
CA ARG A 156 16.99 7.91 2.34
C ARG A 156 17.60 9.17 2.95
N ASP A 157 16.78 10.11 3.38
CA ASP A 157 17.24 11.34 4.04
C ASP A 157 18.06 11.01 5.30
N LEU A 158 17.62 10.00 6.07
CA LEU A 158 18.27 9.59 7.32
C LEU A 158 19.42 8.61 7.13
N GLU A 159 19.53 7.93 5.98
CA GLU A 159 20.57 6.93 5.73
C GLU A 159 21.98 7.50 5.90
N SER A 160 22.18 8.73 5.43
CA SER A 160 23.46 9.46 5.47
C SER A 160 23.92 9.90 6.87
N LEU A 161 23.01 9.88 7.86
CA LEU A 161 23.33 10.29 9.22
C LEU A 161 24.26 9.28 9.91
N ASP A 162 24.95 9.72 10.96
CA ASP A 162 25.85 8.85 11.70
C ASP A 162 25.11 7.82 12.59
N ARG A 163 25.88 7.10 13.41
CA ARG A 163 25.37 6.01 14.27
C ARG A 163 24.46 6.50 15.40
N ASN A 164 24.52 7.77 15.77
CA ASN A 164 23.68 8.34 16.83
C ASN A 164 22.21 8.39 16.38
N PHE A 165 21.96 8.40 15.07
CA PHE A 165 20.61 8.45 14.48
C PHE A 165 20.08 7.07 14.08
N ASN A 166 20.65 5.98 14.60
CA ASN A 166 20.18 4.62 14.26
C ASN A 166 18.71 4.40 14.64
N THR A 167 18.26 4.90 15.79
CA THR A 167 16.85 4.84 16.20
C THR A 167 15.95 5.55 15.20
N HIS A 168 16.35 6.73 14.69
CA HIS A 168 15.58 7.43 13.65
C HIS A 168 15.46 6.64 12.36
N LYS A 169 16.54 5.96 11.95
CA LYS A 169 16.53 5.10 10.76
C LYS A 169 15.61 3.90 10.94
N GLU A 170 15.56 3.32 12.13
CA GLU A 170 14.62 2.24 12.45
C GLU A 170 13.18 2.73 12.45
N ILE A 171 12.89 3.89 13.05
CA ILE A 171 11.56 4.49 13.01
C ILE A 171 11.13 4.78 11.57
N ALA A 172 12.00 5.36 10.73
CA ALA A 172 11.65 5.65 9.34
C ALA A 172 11.31 4.39 8.52
N LYS A 173 12.06 3.30 8.72
CA LYS A 173 11.73 1.98 8.12
C LYS A 173 10.38 1.46 8.59
N ASP A 174 10.11 1.62 9.87
CA ASP A 174 8.84 1.18 10.46
C ASP A 174 7.65 2.00 9.94
N LEU A 175 7.83 3.31 9.75
CA LEU A 175 6.83 4.18 9.11
C LEU A 175 6.56 3.75 7.67
N ALA A 176 7.59 3.45 6.88
CA ALA A 176 7.41 2.99 5.51
C ALA A 176 6.68 1.65 5.43
N GLU A 177 6.94 0.74 6.37
CA GLU A 177 6.19 -0.52 6.45
C GLU A 177 4.74 -0.30 6.90
N CYS A 178 4.51 0.56 7.90
CA CYS A 178 3.17 0.91 8.34
C CYS A 178 2.34 1.55 7.21
N ALA A 179 2.91 2.47 6.42
CA ALA A 179 2.22 3.07 5.25
C ALA A 179 1.78 2.01 4.22
N LYS A 180 2.62 1.00 3.96
CA LYS A 180 2.26 -0.10 3.05
C LYS A 180 1.10 -0.91 3.61
N VAL A 181 1.17 -1.28 4.89
CA VAL A 181 0.15 -2.12 5.54
C VAL A 181 -1.18 -1.36 5.67
N ILE A 182 -1.15 -0.07 6.03
CA ILE A 182 -2.35 0.78 6.11
C ILE A 182 -3.12 0.75 4.79
N GLY A 183 -2.47 1.03 3.66
CA GLY A 183 -3.16 0.98 2.36
C GLY A 183 -3.69 -0.40 2.00
N GLN A 184 -2.97 -1.47 2.37
CA GLN A 184 -3.43 -2.84 2.15
C GLN A 184 -4.68 -3.16 2.97
N GLN A 185 -4.69 -2.82 4.26
CA GLN A 185 -5.83 -3.10 5.12
C GLN A 185 -7.04 -2.24 4.76
N SER A 186 -6.83 -0.97 4.39
CA SER A 186 -7.89 -0.13 3.84
C SER A 186 -8.51 -0.76 2.60
N LEU A 187 -7.71 -1.28 1.66
CA LEU A 187 -8.22 -1.96 0.47
C LEU A 187 -9.00 -3.24 0.82
N LEU A 188 -8.55 -4.02 1.81
CA LEU A 188 -9.29 -5.22 2.23
C LEU A 188 -10.65 -4.85 2.81
N ILE A 189 -10.67 -3.86 3.70
CA ILE A 189 -11.90 -3.33 4.30
C ILE A 189 -12.86 -2.85 3.22
N SER A 190 -12.39 -2.15 2.18
CA SER A 190 -13.25 -1.58 1.13
C SER A 190 -14.00 -2.63 0.31
N ILE A 191 -13.44 -3.83 0.17
CA ILE A 191 -14.05 -4.93 -0.58
C ILE A 191 -14.78 -5.94 0.35
N GLY A 192 -14.95 -5.59 1.63
CA GLY A 192 -15.58 -6.46 2.63
C GLY A 192 -14.76 -7.72 2.95
N GLU A 193 -13.47 -7.72 2.65
CA GLU A 193 -12.54 -8.80 2.96
C GLU A 193 -11.62 -8.42 4.12
N GLY A 194 -10.99 -9.41 4.74
CA GLY A 194 -9.97 -9.18 5.78
C GLY A 194 -10.43 -9.50 7.20
N GLU A 195 -10.24 -10.76 7.60
CA GLU A 195 -10.32 -11.15 9.01
C GLU A 195 -9.22 -10.38 9.78
N ASN A 196 -9.63 -9.61 10.79
CA ASN A 196 -8.79 -8.70 11.59
C ASN A 196 -8.19 -7.50 10.82
N SER A 197 -8.69 -7.13 9.64
CA SER A 197 -8.15 -5.97 8.91
C SER A 197 -8.36 -4.65 9.64
N GLN A 198 -9.48 -4.46 10.33
CA GLN A 198 -9.70 -3.29 11.19
C GLN A 198 -8.74 -3.26 12.40
N GLU A 199 -8.46 -4.41 13.01
CA GLU A 199 -7.53 -4.51 14.14
C GLU A 199 -6.09 -4.23 13.69
N GLN A 200 -5.66 -4.80 12.56
CA GLN A 200 -4.36 -4.52 11.97
C GLN A 200 -4.23 -3.06 11.52
N LEU A 201 -5.29 -2.49 10.93
CA LEU A 201 -5.30 -1.07 10.55
C LEU A 201 -5.11 -0.19 11.80
N LYS A 202 -5.81 -0.49 12.89
CA LYS A 202 -5.68 0.21 14.17
C LYS A 202 -4.30 0.10 14.80
N GLU A 203 -3.72 -1.11 14.80
CA GLU A 203 -2.36 -1.34 15.29
C GLU A 203 -1.34 -0.51 14.50
N LYS A 204 -1.44 -0.51 13.16
CA LYS A 204 -0.51 0.23 12.29
C LYS A 204 -0.72 1.73 12.33
N ASN A 205 -1.96 2.18 12.48
CA ASN A 205 -2.29 3.59 12.66
C ASN A 205 -1.60 4.14 13.92
N LEU A 206 -1.77 3.46 15.05
CA LEU A 206 -1.13 3.84 16.31
C LEU A 206 0.40 3.80 16.22
N ARG A 207 0.95 2.75 15.60
CA ARG A 207 2.40 2.61 15.44
C ARG A 207 3.00 3.70 14.54
N PHE A 208 2.30 4.08 13.48
CA PHE A 208 2.72 5.19 12.62
C PHE A 208 2.69 6.52 13.37
N GLU A 209 1.63 6.80 14.11
CA GLU A 209 1.48 8.01 14.93
C GLU A 209 2.62 8.14 15.96
N ILE A 210 2.93 7.06 16.67
CA ILE A 210 4.04 7.02 17.64
C ILE A 210 5.37 7.35 16.95
N GLY A 211 5.64 6.72 15.80
CA GLY A 211 6.88 6.94 15.06
C GLY A 211 7.03 8.39 14.59
N ILE A 212 5.97 8.98 14.02
CA ILE A 212 5.99 10.37 13.58
C ILE A 212 6.20 11.33 14.75
N ARG A 213 5.48 11.16 15.86
CA ARG A 213 5.66 12.01 17.03
C ARG A 213 7.08 11.95 17.60
N LYS A 214 7.67 10.76 17.69
CA LYS A 214 9.06 10.60 18.11
C LYS A 214 10.03 11.39 17.23
N LEU A 215 9.90 11.27 15.90
CA LEU A 215 10.74 12.00 14.94
C LEU A 215 10.53 13.53 15.00
N LEU A 216 9.29 13.97 15.27
CA LEU A 216 8.91 15.39 15.42
C LEU A 216 9.20 15.97 16.80
N GLN A 217 9.68 15.16 17.76
CA GLN A 217 9.92 15.57 19.15
C GLN A 217 8.62 15.96 19.88
N ILE A 218 7.52 15.31 19.54
CA ILE A 218 6.21 15.46 20.18
C ILE A 218 6.04 14.34 21.21
N SER A 219 5.47 14.67 22.38
CA SER A 219 5.20 13.68 23.42
C SER A 219 4.26 12.57 22.93
N THR A 220 4.52 11.34 23.40
CA THR A 220 3.69 10.16 23.15
C THR A 220 2.96 9.69 24.41
N GLU A 221 3.02 10.45 25.51
CA GLU A 221 2.46 10.05 26.82
C GLU A 221 0.95 9.82 26.81
N ASP A 222 0.23 10.43 25.86
CA ASP A 222 -1.21 10.26 25.63
C ASP A 222 -1.55 9.03 24.78
N LEU A 223 -0.55 8.32 24.26
CA LEU A 223 -0.72 7.16 23.38
C LEU A 223 -0.44 5.85 24.12
N ASP A 224 -1.20 4.81 23.79
CA ASP A 224 -0.99 3.45 24.32
C ASP A 224 0.17 2.73 23.60
N VAL A 225 1.40 3.19 23.85
CA VAL A 225 2.61 2.66 23.19
C VAL A 225 2.86 1.18 23.49
N GLU A 226 2.43 0.69 24.66
CA GLU A 226 2.65 -0.70 25.10
C GLU A 226 1.84 -1.69 24.27
N SER A 227 0.63 -1.31 23.84
CA SER A 227 -0.24 -2.15 23.00
C SER A 227 0.40 -2.57 21.67
N VAL A 228 1.37 -1.80 21.17
CA VAL A 228 2.11 -2.07 19.93
C VAL A 228 3.59 -2.43 20.17
N GLY A 229 3.95 -2.74 21.44
CA GLY A 229 5.30 -3.16 21.82
C GLY A 229 6.34 -2.05 21.75
N GLN A 230 5.93 -0.79 21.85
CA GLN A 230 6.79 0.39 21.84
C GLN A 230 6.94 0.96 23.26
N THR A 231 7.96 1.79 23.45
CA THR A 231 8.16 2.56 24.69
C THR A 231 8.09 4.05 24.41
N HIS A 232 7.70 4.82 25.43
CA HIS A 232 7.91 6.27 25.44
C HIS A 232 9.42 6.52 25.45
N GLU A 233 9.90 7.25 24.46
CA GLU A 233 11.30 7.63 24.34
C GLU A 233 11.40 9.03 23.75
N GLU A 234 12.33 9.81 24.28
CA GLU A 234 12.77 11.06 23.68
C GLU A 234 14.06 10.78 22.93
N ILE A 235 14.07 11.11 21.63
CA ILE A 235 15.25 10.95 20.76
C ILE A 235 15.80 12.34 20.42
N GLU A 236 17.05 12.44 19.94
CA GLU A 236 17.60 13.74 19.53
C GLU A 236 16.89 14.29 18.27
N PRO A 237 16.84 15.61 18.03
CA PRO A 237 16.22 16.18 16.84
C PRO A 237 17.02 15.86 15.57
N ILE A 238 16.31 15.57 14.48
CA ILE A 238 16.91 15.33 13.15
C ILE A 238 17.54 16.62 12.63
N PRO A 239 18.75 16.58 12.06
CA PRO A 239 19.36 17.74 11.41
C PRO A 239 18.44 18.33 10.33
N ARG A 240 18.38 19.66 10.26
CA ARG A 240 17.44 20.37 9.40
C ARG A 240 17.50 19.94 7.94
N GLU A 241 18.71 19.67 7.43
CA GLU A 241 18.98 19.25 6.06
C GLU A 241 18.42 17.85 5.72
N ASN A 242 18.14 17.01 6.71
CA ASN A 242 17.59 15.65 6.57
C ASN A 242 16.10 15.58 6.97
N SER A 243 15.45 16.73 7.20
CA SER A 243 14.08 16.79 7.74
C SER A 243 13.00 17.14 6.70
N GLU A 244 13.37 17.36 5.44
CA GLU A 244 12.44 17.83 4.41
C GLU A 244 11.31 16.83 4.13
N SER A 245 11.61 15.53 4.05
CA SER A 245 10.57 14.51 3.88
C SER A 245 9.65 14.44 5.10
N LEU A 246 10.21 14.50 6.31
CA LEU A 246 9.44 14.50 7.57
C LEU A 246 8.40 15.63 7.62
N ARG A 247 8.78 16.84 7.19
CA ARG A 247 7.88 18.01 7.13
C ARG A 247 6.72 17.85 6.15
N LYS A 248 6.87 17.01 5.13
CA LYS A 248 5.81 16.71 4.17
C LYS A 248 4.92 15.57 4.66
N ILE A 249 5.50 14.60 5.38
CA ILE A 249 4.75 13.48 5.94
C ILE A 249 3.78 13.98 7.01
N ASP A 250 4.20 14.88 7.90
CA ASP A 250 3.38 15.38 9.01
C ASP A 250 1.97 15.86 8.60
N PRO A 251 1.80 16.87 7.72
CA PRO A 251 0.48 17.32 7.30
C PRO A 251 -0.30 16.27 6.47
N LEU A 252 0.41 15.39 5.76
CA LEU A 252 -0.23 14.30 5.02
C LEU A 252 -0.79 13.25 5.99
N TRP A 253 -0.04 12.95 7.05
CA TRP A 253 -0.40 11.98 8.07
C TRP A 253 -1.57 12.48 8.91
N GLU A 254 -1.56 13.73 9.37
CA GLU A 254 -2.71 14.34 10.07
C GLU A 254 -3.99 14.20 9.24
N ALA A 255 -3.89 14.39 7.93
CA ALA A 255 -5.02 14.21 7.04
C ALA A 255 -5.45 12.74 6.93
N ILE A 256 -4.53 11.81 6.67
CA ILE A 256 -4.84 10.39 6.49
C ILE A 256 -5.38 9.76 7.78
N GLN A 257 -4.75 10.03 8.92
CA GLN A 257 -5.10 9.46 10.23
C GLN A 257 -6.56 9.72 10.59
N LEU A 258 -7.06 10.94 10.38
CA LEU A 258 -8.46 11.28 10.66
C LEU A 258 -9.44 10.42 9.85
N ARG A 259 -9.08 10.04 8.63
CA ARG A 259 -9.91 9.16 7.78
C ARG A 259 -9.77 7.71 8.19
N ILE A 260 -8.57 7.28 8.60
CA ILE A 260 -8.36 5.93 9.15
C ILE A 260 -9.23 5.73 10.41
N SER A 261 -9.31 6.71 11.33
CA SER A 261 -10.16 6.60 12.51
C SER A 261 -11.65 6.42 12.17
N ILE A 262 -12.14 7.05 11.09
CA ILE A 262 -13.52 6.81 10.60
C ILE A 262 -13.70 5.35 10.16
N LEU A 263 -12.70 4.75 9.50
CA LEU A 263 -12.73 3.34 9.07
C LEU A 263 -12.60 2.34 10.24
N GLU A 264 -11.94 2.76 11.32
CA GLU A 264 -11.82 1.97 12.55
C GLU A 264 -13.12 1.96 13.37
N GLU A 265 -13.84 3.09 13.40
CA GLU A 265 -15.05 3.27 14.21
C GLU A 265 -16.32 2.76 13.52
N ARG A 266 -16.34 2.75 12.19
CA ARG A 266 -17.53 2.42 11.41
C ARG A 266 -17.31 1.16 10.61
N SER A 267 -18.12 0.14 10.89
CA SER A 267 -18.25 -1.01 10.01
C SER A 267 -18.91 -0.55 8.72
N LEU A 268 -18.28 -0.88 7.60
CA LEU A 268 -18.87 -0.76 6.28
C LEU A 268 -20.12 -1.65 6.16
#